data_AF-A0A951DJU9-F1
#
_entry.id   AF-A0A951DJU9-F1
#
_cell.length_a   1.000
_cell.length_b   1.000
_cell.length_c   1.000
_cell.angle_alpha   90.00
_cell.angle_beta   90.00
_cell.angle_gamma   90.00
#
_symmetry.space_group_name_H-M   'P 1'
#
loop_
_entity.id
_entity.type
_entity.pdbx_description
1 polymer ?
#
loop_
_entity_poly.entity_id
_entity_poly.type
_entity_poly.pdbx_seq_one_letter_code
_entity_poly.pdbx_strand_id
1 'polypeptide(L)'
;MSTRRQARSKDASPTEQLLPEAEMEVLAVLHARGEADARAIREALERYRPMSHASVLTLLGRLEAKSLVQRRKGEVGKAFVYSAAKSPRPMMRRLLRRLVQRIFAGDPASLVASLFEAKRPTDEELKQIRALVEEMEKKGKGR
;
A
#
# COMPACT_ATOMS: atom_id res chain seq x y z
N MET A 1 40.33 -16.64 26.01
CA MET A 1 39.43 -17.60 25.32
C MET A 1 38.09 -16.94 25.10
N SER A 2 37.69 -16.92 23.83
CA SER A 2 36.54 -16.22 23.28
C SER A 2 35.27 -17.05 23.45
N THR A 3 34.23 -16.49 24.06
CA THR A 3 32.86 -16.93 23.82
C THR A 3 31.93 -15.72 23.81
N ARG A 4 31.99 -15.03 22.67
CA ARG A 4 31.00 -14.06 22.20
C ARG A 4 29.64 -14.76 22.04
N ARG A 5 28.82 -14.74 23.09
CA ARG A 5 27.43 -15.19 23.02
C ARG A 5 26.61 -14.00 22.50
N GLN A 6 26.51 -13.87 21.18
CA GLN A 6 25.58 -12.94 20.55
C GLN A 6 24.16 -13.29 21.01
N ALA A 7 23.57 -12.42 21.83
CA ALA A 7 22.15 -12.42 22.09
C ALA A 7 21.44 -12.12 20.77
N ARG A 8 20.76 -13.12 20.23
CA ARG A 8 19.83 -12.97 19.12
C ARG A 8 18.70 -12.05 19.59
N SER A 9 18.61 -10.86 19.03
CA SER A 9 17.46 -9.97 19.17
C SER A 9 16.25 -10.57 18.45
N LYS A 10 15.54 -11.46 19.14
CA LYS A 10 14.10 -11.71 18.96
C LYS A 10 13.39 -10.48 19.54
N ASP A 11 12.95 -9.57 18.68
CA ASP A 11 11.77 -8.73 18.86
C ASP A 11 11.77 -7.66 17.77
N ALA A 12 11.40 -8.11 16.56
CA ALA A 12 10.87 -7.21 15.56
C ALA A 12 9.37 -7.45 15.48
N SER A 13 8.57 -6.48 15.90
CA SER A 13 7.12 -6.60 15.98
C SER A 13 6.51 -6.91 14.59
N PRO A 14 5.38 -7.65 14.47
CA PRO A 14 4.76 -8.00 13.18
C PRO A 14 4.38 -6.82 12.27
N THR A 15 4.50 -5.59 12.78
CA THR A 15 4.16 -4.33 12.11
C THR A 15 5.38 -3.60 11.53
N GLU A 16 6.60 -4.15 11.66
CA GLU A 16 7.87 -3.50 11.29
C GLU A 16 8.34 -3.74 9.85
N GLN A 17 7.78 -4.73 9.16
CA GLN A 17 8.08 -4.93 7.74
C GLN A 17 7.20 -3.99 6.91
N LEU A 18 7.80 -3.29 5.93
CA LEU A 18 7.05 -2.76 4.80
C LEU A 18 6.12 -3.87 4.27
N LEU A 19 5.01 -3.48 3.64
CA LEU A 19 4.14 -4.45 2.99
C LEU A 19 5.01 -5.35 2.09
N PRO A 20 5.07 -6.68 2.33
CA PRO A 20 5.88 -7.58 1.52
C PRO A 20 5.58 -7.37 0.03
N GLU A 21 6.59 -7.51 -0.80
CA GLU A 21 6.50 -7.17 -2.22
C GLU A 21 5.32 -7.85 -2.93
N ALA A 22 5.10 -9.14 -2.66
CA ALA A 22 3.95 -9.87 -3.21
C ALA A 22 2.58 -9.29 -2.79
N GLU A 23 2.47 -8.76 -1.57
CA GLU A 23 1.26 -8.08 -1.10
C GLU A 23 1.10 -6.69 -1.75
N MET A 24 2.20 -5.98 -2.03
CA MET A 24 2.17 -4.70 -2.77
C MET A 24 1.67 -4.91 -4.20
N GLU A 25 2.15 -5.94 -4.88
CA GLU A 25 1.74 -6.25 -6.26
C GLU A 25 0.24 -6.58 -6.35
N VAL A 26 -0.27 -7.39 -5.43
CA VAL A 26 -1.72 -7.69 -5.37
C VAL A 26 -2.53 -6.41 -5.12
N LEU A 27 -2.08 -5.54 -4.20
CA LEU A 27 -2.74 -4.29 -3.91
C LEU A 27 -2.68 -3.30 -5.10
N ALA A 28 -1.58 -3.27 -5.83
CA ALA A 28 -1.41 -2.45 -7.04
C ALA A 28 -2.38 -2.87 -8.14
N VAL A 29 -2.56 -4.18 -8.37
CA VAL A 29 -3.55 -4.69 -9.33
C VAL A 29 -4.96 -4.26 -8.94
N LEU A 30 -5.33 -4.33 -7.66
CA LEU A 30 -6.63 -3.88 -7.17
C LEU A 30 -6.83 -2.37 -7.32
N HIS A 31 -5.79 -1.57 -7.10
CA HIS A 31 -5.86 -0.13 -7.35
C HIS A 31 -6.05 0.21 -8.84
N ALA A 32 -5.35 -0.49 -9.73
CA ALA A 32 -5.44 -0.26 -11.17
C ALA A 32 -6.79 -0.69 -11.76
N ARG A 33 -7.37 -1.79 -11.25
CA ARG A 33 -8.64 -2.35 -11.76
C ARG A 33 -9.88 -1.87 -11.01
N GLY A 34 -9.70 -1.23 -9.86
CA GLY A 34 -10.77 -0.93 -8.89
C GLY A 34 -11.20 -2.18 -8.13
N GLU A 35 -11.68 -3.20 -8.84
CA GLU A 35 -12.19 -4.44 -8.27
C GLU A 35 -11.81 -5.65 -9.15
N ALA A 36 -11.49 -6.79 -8.52
CA ALA A 36 -11.11 -8.01 -9.23
C ALA A 36 -11.33 -9.27 -8.37
N ASP A 37 -11.59 -10.41 -9.00
CA ASP A 37 -11.53 -11.70 -8.33
C ASP A 37 -10.09 -12.26 -8.28
N ALA A 38 -9.88 -13.33 -7.52
CA ALA A 38 -8.55 -13.94 -7.36
C ALA A 38 -7.97 -14.49 -8.67
N ARG A 39 -8.82 -14.85 -9.65
CA ARG A 39 -8.39 -15.32 -10.96
C ARG A 39 -7.85 -14.16 -11.79
N ALA A 40 -8.59 -13.07 -11.89
CA ALA A 40 -8.21 -11.87 -12.62
C ALA A 40 -6.94 -11.24 -12.04
N ILE A 41 -6.77 -11.29 -10.72
CA ILE A 41 -5.53 -10.85 -10.07
C ILE A 41 -4.36 -11.75 -10.48
N ARG A 42 -4.53 -13.09 -10.41
CA ARG A 42 -3.50 -14.03 -10.86
C ARG A 42 -3.08 -13.75 -12.31
N GLU A 43 -4.05 -13.63 -13.20
CA GLU A 43 -3.82 -13.37 -14.63
C GLU A 43 -3.10 -12.03 -14.86
N ALA A 44 -3.39 -11.00 -14.05
CA ALA A 44 -2.69 -9.72 -14.12
C ALA A 44 -1.22 -9.82 -13.69
N LEU A 45 -0.93 -10.66 -12.69
CA LEU A 45 0.41 -10.87 -12.14
C LEU A 45 1.24 -11.88 -12.95
N GLU A 46 0.62 -12.76 -13.73
CA GLU A 46 1.26 -13.89 -14.42
C GLU A 46 2.53 -13.51 -15.18
N ARG A 47 2.53 -12.34 -15.83
CA ARG A 47 3.63 -11.86 -16.68
C ARG A 47 4.91 -11.49 -15.93
N TYR A 48 4.83 -11.17 -14.64
CA TYR A 48 5.98 -10.66 -13.87
C TYR A 48 6.12 -11.29 -12.47
N ARG A 49 5.06 -11.91 -11.95
CA ARG A 49 5.07 -12.62 -10.67
C ARG A 49 4.12 -13.82 -10.71
N PRO A 50 4.46 -14.89 -11.45
CA PRO A 50 3.63 -16.08 -11.54
C PRO A 50 3.43 -16.69 -10.15
N MET A 51 2.18 -16.99 -9.82
CA MET A 51 1.82 -17.53 -8.51
C MET A 51 0.56 -18.39 -8.59
N SER A 52 0.47 -19.38 -7.70
CA SER A 52 -0.70 -20.24 -7.64
C SER A 52 -1.95 -19.46 -7.22
N HIS A 53 -3.13 -19.95 -7.61
CA HIS A 53 -4.39 -19.35 -7.17
C HIS A 53 -4.53 -19.34 -5.64
N ALA A 54 -4.06 -20.40 -4.95
CA ALA A 54 -4.06 -20.46 -3.49
C ALA A 54 -3.13 -19.41 -2.86
N SER A 55 -2.01 -19.10 -3.51
CA SER A 55 -1.09 -18.04 -3.07
C SER A 55 -1.76 -16.67 -3.15
N VAL A 56 -2.47 -16.36 -4.24
CA VAL A 56 -3.24 -15.10 -4.37
C VAL A 56 -4.28 -14.99 -3.27
N LEU A 57 -5.05 -16.05 -3.01
CA LEU A 57 -6.05 -16.07 -1.93
C LEU A 57 -5.42 -15.86 -0.55
N THR A 58 -4.24 -16.45 -0.30
CA THR A 58 -3.51 -16.25 0.95
C THR A 58 -3.07 -14.80 1.12
N LEU A 59 -2.55 -14.17 0.06
CA LEU A 59 -2.14 -12.76 0.08
C LEU A 59 -3.35 -11.84 0.28
N LEU A 60 -4.47 -12.12 -0.38
CA LEU A 60 -5.72 -11.38 -0.19
C LEU A 60 -6.23 -11.48 1.25
N GLY A 61 -6.18 -12.66 1.87
CA GLY A 61 -6.54 -12.83 3.27
C GLY A 61 -5.64 -12.04 4.23
N ARG A 62 -4.33 -11.97 3.95
CA ARG A 62 -3.41 -11.12 4.72
C ARG A 62 -3.71 -9.64 4.54
N LEU A 63 -4.00 -9.19 3.32
CA LEU A 63 -4.38 -7.81 3.01
C LEU A 63 -5.73 -7.41 3.63
N GLU A 64 -6.69 -8.34 3.69
CA GLU A 64 -7.98 -8.17 4.37
C GLU A 64 -7.77 -8.04 5.89
N ALA A 65 -6.95 -8.91 6.50
CA ALA A 65 -6.57 -8.82 7.92
C ALA A 65 -5.86 -7.50 8.26
N LYS A 66 -5.16 -6.90 7.28
CA LYS A 66 -4.52 -5.59 7.36
C LYS A 66 -5.47 -4.42 7.04
N SER A 67 -6.74 -4.70 6.73
CA SER A 67 -7.76 -3.72 6.31
C SER A 67 -7.37 -2.90 5.07
N LEU A 68 -6.53 -3.46 4.20
CA LEU A 68 -6.10 -2.83 2.95
C LEU A 68 -7.00 -3.25 1.77
N VAL A 69 -7.64 -4.40 1.88
CA VAL A 69 -8.54 -4.96 0.87
C VAL A 69 -9.88 -5.29 1.51
N GLN A 70 -10.95 -5.09 0.76
CA GLN A 70 -12.30 -5.51 1.12
C GLN A 70 -12.74 -6.63 0.19
N ARG A 71 -13.56 -7.54 0.73
CA ARG A 71 -14.11 -8.67 -0.01
C ARG A 71 -15.62 -8.60 0.02
N ARG A 72 -16.26 -8.89 -1.12
CA ARG A 72 -17.70 -9.13 -1.21
C ARG A 72 -18.00 -10.37 -2.04
N LYS A 73 -19.21 -10.91 -1.90
CA LYS A 73 -19.69 -11.96 -2.81
C LYS A 73 -19.91 -11.35 -4.19
N GLY A 74 -19.43 -12.03 -5.23
CA GLY A 74 -19.71 -11.66 -6.61
C GLY A 74 -21.19 -11.84 -6.94
N GLU A 75 -21.67 -11.10 -7.93
CA GLU A 75 -23.06 -11.16 -8.41
C GLU A 75 -23.34 -12.46 -9.18
N VAL A 76 -22.31 -13.06 -9.78
CA VAL A 76 -22.39 -14.29 -10.55
C VAL A 76 -21.49 -15.37 -9.92
N GLY A 77 -22.12 -16.42 -9.37
CA GLY A 77 -21.43 -17.59 -8.82
C GLY A 77 -20.97 -17.47 -7.36
N LYS A 78 -20.10 -18.40 -6.93
CA LYS A 78 -19.55 -18.46 -5.56
C LYS A 78 -18.21 -17.71 -5.40
N ALA A 79 -17.77 -16.98 -6.42
CA ALA A 79 -16.50 -16.28 -6.39
C ALA A 79 -16.60 -15.00 -5.55
N PHE A 80 -15.54 -14.69 -4.82
CA PHE A 80 -15.41 -13.42 -4.11
C PHE A 80 -14.75 -12.38 -5.01
N VAL A 81 -15.26 -11.16 -4.96
CA VAL A 81 -14.67 -9.98 -5.60
C VAL A 81 -13.98 -9.17 -4.51
N TYR A 82 -12.77 -8.73 -4.81
CA TYR A 82 -11.92 -7.95 -3.92
C TYR A 82 -11.76 -6.54 -4.47
N SER A 83 -11.64 -5.56 -3.59
CA SER A 83 -11.33 -4.17 -3.95
C SER A 83 -10.36 -3.56 -2.95
N ALA A 84 -9.56 -2.59 -3.39
CA ALA A 84 -8.77 -1.81 -2.46
C ALA A 84 -9.71 -1.06 -1.49
N ALA A 85 -9.41 -1.07 -0.20
CA ALA A 85 -10.25 -0.38 0.77
C ALA A 85 -10.33 1.11 0.42
N LYS A 86 -11.53 1.71 0.41
CA LYS A 86 -11.74 3.15 0.13
C LYS A 86 -10.94 4.10 1.03
N SER A 87 -10.47 3.58 2.15
CA SER A 87 -9.61 4.28 3.10
C SER A 87 -8.59 3.28 3.66
N PRO A 88 -7.43 3.08 3.00
CA PRO A 88 -6.32 2.40 3.64
C PRO A 88 -5.67 3.30 4.72
N ARG A 89 -6.33 4.42 5.09
CA ARG A 89 -5.77 5.57 5.79
C ARG A 89 -5.00 5.21 7.06
N PRO A 90 -5.42 4.29 7.94
CA PRO A 90 -4.63 4.01 9.14
C PRO A 90 -3.28 3.36 8.82
N MET A 91 -3.26 2.35 7.97
CA MET A 91 -2.03 1.63 7.63
C MET A 91 -1.18 2.40 6.61
N MET A 92 -1.77 2.93 5.55
CA MET A 92 -1.07 3.72 4.55
C MET A 92 -0.47 5.00 5.16
N ARG A 93 -1.20 5.71 6.03
CA ARG A 93 -0.62 6.86 6.76
C ARG A 93 0.50 6.42 7.70
N ARG A 94 0.39 5.25 8.37
CA ARG A 94 1.48 4.71 9.20
C ARG A 94 2.71 4.35 8.35
N LEU A 95 2.52 3.78 7.16
CA LEU A 95 3.60 3.47 6.23
C LEU A 95 4.28 4.75 5.73
N LEU A 96 3.51 5.70 5.19
CA LEU A 96 4.02 6.99 4.72
C LEU A 96 4.71 7.78 5.84
N ARG A 97 4.13 7.81 7.05
CA ARG A 97 4.76 8.47 8.21
C ARG A 97 6.10 7.82 8.54
N ARG A 98 6.19 6.49 8.51
CA ARG A 98 7.47 5.79 8.75
C ARG A 98 8.48 6.04 7.63
N LEU A 99 8.03 6.07 6.38
CA LEU A 99 8.87 6.39 5.23
C LEU A 99 9.48 7.78 5.37
N VAL A 100 8.64 8.78 5.63
CA VAL A 100 9.06 10.18 5.86
C VAL A 100 10.07 10.24 7.01
N GLN A 101 9.80 9.58 8.13
CA GLN A 101 10.68 9.60 9.29
C GLN A 101 12.03 8.89 9.06
N ARG A 102 12.04 7.75 8.34
CA ARG A 102 13.25 6.92 8.19
C ARG A 102 14.14 7.32 7.01
N ILE A 103 13.55 7.77 5.91
CA ILE A 103 14.28 8.07 4.66
C ILE A 103 14.43 9.57 4.44
N PHE A 104 13.41 10.34 4.78
CA PHE A 104 13.36 11.78 4.53
C PHE A 104 13.57 12.61 5.81
N ALA A 105 14.15 11.99 6.85
CA ALA A 105 14.46 12.63 8.14
C ALA A 105 13.29 13.43 8.77
N GLY A 106 12.06 13.01 8.50
CA GLY A 106 10.86 13.66 9.04
C GLY A 106 10.29 14.78 8.15
N ASP A 107 10.89 15.11 7.01
CA ASP A 107 10.42 16.15 6.10
C ASP A 107 9.48 15.60 5.00
N PRO A 108 8.17 15.92 5.04
CA PRO A 108 7.24 15.51 4.00
C PRO A 108 7.45 16.25 2.68
N ALA A 109 8.02 17.46 2.69
CA ALA A 109 8.24 18.24 1.47
C ALA A 109 9.30 17.57 0.58
N SER A 110 10.39 17.07 1.18
CA SER A 110 11.41 16.28 0.49
C SER A 110 10.84 15.03 -0.18
N LEU A 111 9.89 14.32 0.46
CA LEU A 111 9.21 13.18 -0.18
C LEU A 111 8.45 13.59 -1.44
N VAL A 112 7.73 14.71 -1.39
CA VAL A 112 6.97 15.23 -2.54
C VAL A 112 7.90 15.68 -3.66
N ALA A 113 9.00 16.36 -3.31
CA ALA A 113 10.02 16.76 -4.28
C ALA A 113 10.62 15.55 -5.01
N SER A 114 11.06 14.52 -4.26
CA SER A 114 11.60 13.30 -4.86
C SER A 114 10.56 12.54 -5.73
N LEU A 115 9.27 12.62 -5.40
CA LEU A 115 8.22 12.03 -6.24
C LEU A 115 8.14 12.74 -7.61
N PHE A 116 8.25 14.07 -7.64
CA PHE A 116 8.22 14.83 -8.89
C PHE A 116 9.52 14.74 -9.70
N GLU A 117 10.65 14.48 -9.05
CA GLU A 117 11.91 14.15 -9.72
C GLU A 117 11.83 12.77 -10.39
N ALA A 118 11.24 11.77 -9.72
CA ALA A 118 11.08 10.42 -10.25
C ALA A 118 10.10 10.35 -11.44
N LYS A 119 9.02 11.13 -11.39
CA LYS A 119 8.06 11.29 -12.48
C LYS A 119 7.59 12.74 -12.51
N ARG A 120 7.94 13.46 -13.58
CA ARG A 120 7.47 14.82 -13.79
C ARG A 120 5.93 14.82 -13.87
N PRO A 121 5.24 15.57 -13.01
CA PRO A 121 3.78 15.57 -12.99
C PRO A 121 3.21 16.28 -14.22
N THR A 122 2.01 15.88 -14.64
CA THR A 122 1.27 16.60 -15.67
C THR A 122 0.64 17.88 -15.09
N ASP A 123 0.23 18.79 -15.97
CA ASP A 123 -0.47 20.02 -15.54
C ASP A 123 -1.78 19.71 -14.79
N GLU A 124 -2.48 18.65 -15.18
CA GLU A 124 -3.69 18.17 -14.50
C GLU A 124 -3.39 17.63 -13.11
N GLU A 125 -2.35 16.79 -12.96
CA GLU A 125 -1.89 16.25 -11.68
C GLU A 125 -1.46 17.40 -10.74
N LEU A 126 -0.70 18.38 -11.25
CA LEU A 126 -0.30 19.58 -10.49
C LEU A 126 -1.51 20.39 -10.04
N LYS A 127 -2.51 20.58 -10.90
CA LYS A 127 -3.73 21.31 -10.57
C LYS A 127 -4.53 20.61 -9.47
N GLN A 128 -4.66 19.28 -9.53
CA GLN A 128 -5.30 18.49 -8.48
C GLN A 128 -4.57 18.61 -7.14
N ILE A 129 -3.24 18.55 -7.16
CA ILE A 129 -2.43 18.68 -5.94
C ILE A 129 -2.56 20.09 -5.32
N ARG A 130 -2.55 21.15 -6.14
CA ARG A 130 -2.80 22.53 -5.66
C ARG A 130 -4.16 22.66 -4.98
N ALA A 131 -5.21 22.11 -5.59
CA ALA A 131 -6.56 22.12 -5.00
C ALA A 131 -6.60 21.43 -3.63
N LEU A 132 -5.90 20.30 -3.47
CA LEU A 132 -5.80 19.61 -2.17
C LEU A 132 -5.11 20.47 -1.10
N VAL A 133 -4.05 21.20 -1.45
CA VAL A 133 -3.36 22.11 -0.53
C VAL A 133 -4.29 23.25 -0.10
N GLU A 134 -4.97 23.89 -1.05
CA GLU A 134 -5.94 24.96 -0.76
C GLU A 134 -7.07 24.49 0.17
N GLU A 135 -7.59 23.27 -0.04
CA GLU A 135 -8.58 22.67 0.86
C GLU A 135 -8.04 22.47 2.28
N MET A 136 -6.78 22.08 2.42
CA MET A 136 -6.14 21.91 3.73
C MET A 136 -5.93 23.24 4.44
N GLU A 137 -5.52 24.29 3.73
CA GLU A 137 -5.39 25.64 4.28
C GLU A 137 -6.73 26.19 4.75
N LYS A 138 -7.81 25.98 3.99
CA LYS A 138 -9.19 26.36 4.38
C LYS A 138 -9.64 25.63 5.64
N LYS A 139 -9.34 24.33 5.77
CA LYS A 139 -9.66 23.53 6.96
C LYS A 139 -8.80 23.90 8.18
N GLY A 140 -7.58 24.40 7.96
CA GLY A 140 -6.67 24.86 9.02
C GLY A 140 -7.03 26.25 9.58
N LYS A 141 -7.61 27.14 8.76
CA LYS A 141 -8.05 28.49 9.17
C LYS A 141 -9.40 28.53 9.91
N GLY A 142 -10.11 27.40 9.99
CA GLY A 142 -11.40 27.28 10.70
C GLY A 142 -11.30 26.72 12.13
N ARG A 143 -10.10 26.71 12.73
CA ARG A 143 -9.82 26.26 14.09
C ARG A 143 -9.13 27.35 14.89
#